data_AF-A0A9N9R7I0-F1
#
_entry.id   AF-A0A9N9R7I0-F1
#
_cell.length_a   1.000
_cell.length_b   1.000
_cell.length_c   1.000
_cell.angle_alpha   90.00
_cell.angle_beta   90.00
_cell.angle_gamma   90.00
#
_symmetry.space_group_name_H-M   'P 1'
#
loop_
_entity.id
_entity.type
_entity.pdbx_description
1 polymer ?
#
loop_
_entity_poly.entity_id
_entity_poly.type
_entity_poly.pdbx_seq_one_letter_code
_entity_poly.pdbx_strand_id
1 'polypeptide(L)'
;MRNLPRLDLNVLPVYNMGYNGSGIRISVLDDGIEHNHTDLRSNYDPEISWDCNDNDPNPQPRYENLSKNSHGTRCAGEIAMTANNHKCGVGVAWGARIGGVRMLDGRITDRVEGEAIGFAWDKVDIYSASWGPNDDGKTVEGPGRLANHAFERGVTKGRGGKGTIYVWANGNGGGNKDNCNCDGYSSSIYTISIGSASQHGLFPWYGEICSSTLATAYSSGAYKDQKIATTDTGDSCTLSHTGTSAAAPLAAGIIALALQANPNLTWRDVQHLIVWTSDYAPLSNNPGWQINGVGLRFDIRFGFGLMNAAALVTTALNWTTVPEKFTCQIETVVYVCNPGRCLLLYI
;
A
#
# COMPACT_ATOMS: atom_id res chain seq x y z
N MET A 1 21.18 -28.51 -1.49
CA MET A 1 19.92 -27.79 -1.82
C MET A 1 20.25 -26.81 -2.93
N ARG A 2 19.56 -26.88 -4.08
CA ARG A 2 19.87 -26.00 -5.22
C ARG A 2 19.48 -24.57 -4.84
N ASN A 3 20.45 -23.66 -4.82
CA ASN A 3 20.26 -22.23 -4.66
C ASN A 3 19.43 -21.71 -5.84
N LEU A 4 18.13 -21.52 -5.63
CA LEU A 4 17.39 -20.57 -6.46
C LEU A 4 17.99 -19.17 -6.19
N PRO A 5 18.14 -18.30 -7.20
CA PRO A 5 18.40 -16.89 -6.93
C PRO A 5 17.28 -16.40 -6.02
N ARG A 6 17.64 -15.89 -4.83
CA ARG A 6 16.66 -15.45 -3.85
C ARG A 6 16.00 -14.19 -4.39
N LEU A 7 14.80 -14.37 -4.93
CA LEU A 7 13.87 -13.31 -5.27
C LEU A 7 13.34 -12.75 -3.94
N ASP A 8 13.80 -11.56 -3.56
CA ASP A 8 13.39 -10.87 -2.34
C ASP A 8 13.31 -9.35 -2.56
N LEU A 9 12.81 -8.63 -1.55
CA LEU A 9 12.64 -7.17 -1.59
C LEU A 9 13.93 -6.40 -1.25
N ASN A 10 15.06 -7.10 -1.15
CA ASN A 10 16.40 -6.56 -0.91
C ASN A 10 16.53 -5.67 0.35
N VAL A 11 15.97 -6.14 1.47
CA VAL A 11 15.92 -5.39 2.75
C VAL A 11 17.17 -5.55 3.61
N LEU A 12 17.94 -6.62 3.45
CA LEU A 12 19.12 -6.88 4.30
C LEU A 12 20.21 -5.81 4.20
N PRO A 13 20.56 -5.28 3.01
CA PRO A 13 21.52 -4.18 2.93
C PRO A 13 21.06 -2.93 3.67
N VAL A 14 19.76 -2.67 3.72
CA VAL A 14 19.17 -1.52 4.43
C VAL A 14 19.34 -1.66 5.95
N TYR A 15 19.15 -2.87 6.48
CA TYR A 15 19.40 -3.15 7.89
C TYR A 15 20.89 -2.98 8.25
N ASN A 16 21.79 -3.39 7.35
CA ASN A 16 23.23 -3.17 7.53
C ASN A 16 23.63 -1.68 7.51
N MET A 17 22.83 -0.83 6.86
CA MET A 17 22.98 0.64 6.91
C MET A 17 22.44 1.25 8.21
N GLY A 18 21.78 0.46 9.07
CA GLY A 18 21.21 0.92 10.35
C GLY A 18 19.77 1.43 10.26
N TYR A 19 19.09 1.23 9.11
CA TYR A 19 17.69 1.61 8.96
C TYR A 19 16.77 0.41 9.23
N ASN A 20 15.82 0.57 10.12
CA ASN A 20 14.83 -0.44 10.52
C ASN A 20 13.41 0.14 10.68
N GLY A 21 13.19 1.39 10.27
CA GLY A 21 11.93 2.12 10.38
C GLY A 21 11.78 2.93 11.67
N SER A 22 12.79 2.95 12.54
CA SER A 22 12.72 3.69 13.82
C SER A 22 12.35 5.16 13.61
N GLY A 23 11.40 5.64 14.41
CA GLY A 23 10.90 7.02 14.36
C GLY A 23 9.78 7.26 13.36
N ILE A 24 9.41 6.27 12.54
CA ILE A 24 8.28 6.35 11.60
C ILE A 24 7.02 5.78 12.23
N ARG A 25 5.88 6.46 12.04
CA ARG A 25 4.55 6.07 12.54
C ARG A 25 3.66 5.60 11.40
N ILE A 26 3.19 4.35 11.47
CA ILE A 26 2.42 3.71 10.41
C ILE A 26 1.09 3.23 10.97
N SER A 27 -0.01 3.49 10.28
CA SER A 27 -1.35 3.03 10.69
C SER A 27 -1.98 2.12 9.63
N VAL A 28 -2.45 0.95 10.06
CA VAL A 28 -3.19 -0.01 9.22
C VAL A 28 -4.68 0.30 9.30
N LEU A 29 -5.31 0.65 8.17
CA LEU A 29 -6.74 0.96 8.09
C LEU A 29 -7.51 -0.30 7.69
N ASP A 30 -8.09 -1.02 8.65
CA ASP A 30 -8.58 -2.39 8.41
C ASP A 30 -9.66 -2.87 9.41
N ASP A 31 -9.73 -4.16 9.70
CA ASP A 31 -10.66 -4.82 10.62
C ASP A 31 -10.23 -4.79 12.10
N GLY A 32 -9.08 -4.17 12.38
CA GLY A 32 -8.51 -4.00 13.71
C GLY A 32 -7.07 -4.53 13.83
N ILE A 33 -6.44 -4.22 14.96
CA ILE A 33 -5.09 -4.70 15.29
C ILE A 33 -5.11 -5.31 16.68
N GLU A 34 -4.64 -6.55 16.81
CA GLU A 34 -4.39 -7.20 18.09
C GLU A 34 -3.15 -6.55 18.74
N HIS A 35 -3.33 -5.36 19.32
CA HIS A 35 -2.23 -4.54 19.82
C HIS A 35 -1.46 -5.19 20.98
N ASN A 36 -2.08 -6.12 21.68
CA ASN A 36 -1.46 -6.91 22.74
C ASN A 36 -0.71 -8.17 22.22
N HIS A 37 -0.70 -8.44 20.91
CA HIS A 37 0.08 -9.51 20.30
C HIS A 37 1.56 -9.38 20.69
N THR A 38 2.21 -10.49 21.04
CA THR A 38 3.59 -10.54 21.55
C THR A 38 4.59 -9.84 20.63
N ASP A 39 4.38 -9.95 19.31
CA ASP A 39 5.21 -9.29 18.30
C ASP A 39 4.82 -7.85 17.97
N LEU A 40 3.64 -7.37 18.37
CA LEU A 40 3.18 -6.02 18.03
C LEU A 40 3.25 -5.07 19.22
N ARG A 41 3.02 -5.55 20.44
CA ARG A 41 2.87 -4.74 21.66
C ARG A 41 4.00 -3.75 21.96
N SER A 42 5.24 -4.10 21.61
CA SER A 42 6.40 -3.21 21.80
C SER A 42 6.40 -2.04 20.82
N ASN A 43 5.89 -2.27 19.61
CA ASN A 43 5.84 -1.28 18.54
C ASN A 43 4.48 -0.57 18.46
N TYR A 44 3.45 -1.10 19.13
CA TYR A 44 2.10 -0.55 19.12
C TYR A 44 2.05 0.90 19.64
N ASP A 45 1.41 1.78 18.87
CA ASP A 45 1.21 3.19 19.21
C ASP A 45 -0.28 3.55 19.28
N PRO A 46 -0.82 3.83 20.49
CA PRO A 46 -2.21 4.20 20.66
C PRO A 46 -2.56 5.60 20.11
N GLU A 47 -1.58 6.49 19.91
CA GLU A 47 -1.86 7.85 19.40
C GLU A 47 -2.25 7.88 17.92
N ILE A 48 -1.99 6.78 17.22
CA ILE A 48 -2.28 6.57 15.80
C ILE A 48 -3.23 5.39 15.61
N SER A 49 -4.00 5.06 16.64
CA SER A 49 -4.96 3.96 16.65
C SER A 49 -6.35 4.43 17.06
N TRP A 50 -7.38 3.84 16.44
CA TRP A 50 -8.78 4.21 16.68
C TRP A 50 -9.74 3.10 16.29
N ASP A 51 -10.93 3.09 16.86
CA ASP A 51 -12.03 2.25 16.45
C ASP A 51 -13.17 3.11 15.90
N CYS A 52 -13.33 3.15 14.57
CA CYS A 52 -14.42 3.85 13.91
C CYS A 52 -15.75 3.08 13.98
N ASN A 53 -15.71 1.77 14.26
CA ASN A 53 -16.90 0.93 14.33
C ASN A 53 -17.63 1.11 15.68
N ASP A 54 -16.87 1.21 16.78
CA ASP A 54 -17.37 1.38 18.14
C ASP A 54 -17.14 2.80 18.73
N ASN A 55 -16.41 3.65 18.00
CA ASN A 55 -16.13 5.05 18.33
C ASN A 55 -15.37 5.20 19.67
N ASP A 56 -14.25 4.50 19.78
CA ASP A 56 -13.38 4.48 20.96
C ASP A 56 -11.90 4.27 20.56
N PRO A 57 -10.91 4.44 21.48
CA PRO A 57 -9.50 4.39 21.13
C PRO A 57 -8.90 2.97 21.01
N ASN A 58 -9.69 1.91 21.21
CA ASN A 58 -9.21 0.52 21.26
C ASN A 58 -9.48 -0.22 19.95
N PRO A 59 -8.51 -0.35 19.03
CA PRO A 59 -8.73 -0.99 17.73
C PRO A 59 -8.71 -2.53 17.79
N GLN A 60 -8.95 -3.12 18.97
CA GLN A 60 -8.86 -4.56 19.16
C GLN A 60 -9.88 -5.28 18.25
N PRO A 61 -9.46 -6.30 17.49
CA PRO A 61 -10.38 -7.05 16.65
C PRO A 61 -11.42 -7.79 17.50
N ARG A 62 -12.67 -7.87 17.03
CA ARG A 62 -13.71 -8.69 17.68
C ARG A 62 -13.42 -10.17 17.45
N TYR A 63 -13.24 -10.91 18.55
CA TYR A 63 -12.89 -12.32 18.57
C TYR A 63 -14.04 -13.29 18.27
N GLU A 64 -15.28 -12.81 18.20
CA GLU A 64 -16.46 -13.63 17.89
C GLU A 64 -16.33 -14.34 16.52
N ASN A 65 -15.47 -13.81 15.64
CA ASN A 65 -15.06 -14.48 14.42
C ASN A 65 -13.57 -14.22 14.11
N LEU A 66 -12.68 -14.86 14.87
CA LEU A 66 -11.22 -14.80 14.74
C LEU A 66 -10.69 -14.84 13.29
N SER A 67 -11.30 -15.64 12.41
CA SER A 67 -10.84 -15.73 11.01
C SER A 67 -11.26 -14.53 10.15
N LYS A 68 -12.34 -13.83 10.50
CA LYS A 68 -12.82 -12.64 9.78
C LYS A 68 -12.03 -11.39 10.12
N ASN A 69 -11.75 -11.17 11.40
CA ASN A 69 -11.10 -9.94 11.89
C ASN A 69 -9.59 -10.14 12.14
N SER A 70 -8.94 -10.94 11.28
CA SER A 70 -7.50 -11.24 11.39
C SER A 70 -6.64 -10.41 10.46
N HIS A 71 -7.26 -9.69 9.52
CA HIS A 71 -6.59 -9.13 8.37
C HIS A 71 -5.64 -7.99 8.76
N GLY A 72 -6.11 -7.01 9.53
CA GLY A 72 -5.29 -5.89 9.99
C GLY A 72 -4.14 -6.31 10.91
N THR A 73 -4.35 -7.34 11.74
CA THR A 73 -3.27 -7.92 12.57
C THR A 73 -2.18 -8.57 11.71
N ARG A 74 -2.55 -9.24 10.62
CA ARG A 74 -1.60 -9.83 9.66
C ARG A 74 -0.81 -8.75 8.93
N CYS A 75 -1.49 -7.73 8.41
CA CYS A 75 -0.83 -6.61 7.74
C CYS A 75 0.11 -5.84 8.67
N ALA A 76 -0.29 -5.60 9.92
CA ALA A 76 0.54 -4.94 10.92
C ALA A 76 1.84 -5.71 11.20
N GLY A 77 1.77 -7.05 11.23
CA GLY A 77 2.95 -7.88 11.43
C GLY A 77 3.96 -7.79 10.29
N GLU A 78 3.51 -7.74 9.04
CA GLU A 78 4.39 -7.59 7.87
C GLU A 78 5.20 -6.29 7.93
N ILE A 79 4.58 -5.24 8.46
CA ILE A 79 5.20 -3.93 8.61
C ILE A 79 6.16 -3.94 9.81
N ALA A 80 5.68 -4.27 11.00
CA ALA A 80 6.38 -3.93 12.24
C ALA A 80 6.35 -5.02 13.32
N MET A 81 6.18 -6.31 12.97
CA MET A 81 6.40 -7.37 13.96
C MET A 81 7.84 -7.32 14.50
N THR A 82 7.97 -7.47 15.81
CA THR A 82 9.22 -7.25 16.56
C THR A 82 10.29 -8.25 16.14
N ALA A 83 11.51 -7.77 15.89
CA ALA A 83 12.65 -8.62 15.57
C ALA A 83 13.24 -9.28 16.83
N ASN A 84 13.90 -10.43 16.65
CA ASN A 84 14.78 -11.07 17.65
C ASN A 84 14.14 -11.37 19.02
N ASN A 85 12.83 -11.64 19.06
CA ASN A 85 12.10 -11.96 20.29
C ASN A 85 11.63 -13.44 20.36
N HIS A 86 12.09 -14.28 19.42
CA HIS A 86 11.75 -15.71 19.31
C HIS A 86 10.26 -16.01 19.09
N LYS A 87 9.50 -15.05 18.53
CA LYS A 87 8.09 -15.21 18.15
C LYS A 87 7.94 -14.84 16.67
N CYS A 88 7.04 -15.57 15.98
CA CYS A 88 6.77 -15.53 14.54
C CYS A 88 7.98 -15.23 13.63
N GLY A 89 8.22 -13.96 13.31
CA GLY A 89 9.18 -13.50 12.29
C GLY A 89 9.75 -12.11 12.56
N VAL A 90 9.90 -11.31 11.51
CA VAL A 90 10.35 -9.91 11.60
C VAL A 90 9.63 -9.04 10.56
N GLY A 91 9.15 -7.86 10.98
CA GLY A 91 8.53 -6.89 10.08
C GLY A 91 9.58 -6.21 9.20
N VAL A 92 9.18 -5.71 8.03
CA VAL A 92 10.08 -4.98 7.13
C VAL A 92 10.65 -3.72 7.81
N ALA A 93 9.84 -3.05 8.61
CA ALA A 93 10.18 -1.89 9.42
C ALA A 93 10.01 -2.21 10.91
N TRP A 94 10.70 -3.24 11.39
CA TRP A 94 10.57 -3.78 12.76
C TRP A 94 10.91 -2.79 13.90
N GLY A 95 11.47 -1.62 13.61
CA GLY A 95 11.66 -0.52 14.56
C GLY A 95 10.61 0.59 14.49
N ALA A 96 9.70 0.55 13.50
CA ALA A 96 8.64 1.53 13.35
C ALA A 96 7.57 1.39 14.44
N ARG A 97 6.82 2.47 14.65
CA ARG A 97 5.60 2.48 15.46
C ARG A 97 4.41 2.06 14.61
N ILE A 98 3.59 1.16 15.12
CA ILE A 98 2.44 0.60 14.40
C ILE A 98 1.13 0.89 15.12
N GLY A 99 0.16 1.43 14.40
CA GLY A 99 -1.20 1.63 14.87
C GLY A 99 -2.19 0.87 14.00
N GLY A 100 -3.45 0.92 14.38
CA GLY A 100 -4.53 0.38 13.58
C GLY A 100 -5.79 1.20 13.75
N VAL A 101 -6.50 1.42 12.64
CA VAL A 101 -7.86 1.95 12.66
C VAL A 101 -8.82 0.82 12.30
N ARG A 102 -9.61 0.39 13.28
CA ARG A 102 -10.67 -0.59 13.08
C ARG A 102 -11.87 0.10 12.44
N MET A 103 -12.09 -0.18 11.16
CA MET A 103 -13.15 0.44 10.36
C MET A 103 -13.93 -0.56 9.51
N LEU A 104 -13.35 -1.73 9.17
CA LEU A 104 -13.97 -2.73 8.29
C LEU A 104 -14.96 -3.68 8.98
N ASP A 105 -14.98 -3.77 10.31
CA ASP A 105 -15.86 -4.69 11.06
C ASP A 105 -17.22 -4.05 11.40
N GLY A 106 -17.86 -3.48 10.37
CA GLY A 106 -19.11 -2.77 10.50
C GLY A 106 -19.60 -2.14 9.20
N ARG A 107 -20.61 -1.28 9.29
CA ARG A 107 -21.15 -0.57 8.13
C ARG A 107 -20.16 0.50 7.66
N ILE A 108 -19.66 0.32 6.44
CA ILE A 108 -18.78 1.31 5.77
C ILE A 108 -19.63 2.40 5.13
N THR A 109 -19.22 3.64 5.35
CA THR A 109 -19.83 4.85 4.78
C THR A 109 -18.71 5.85 4.51
N ASP A 110 -18.94 6.83 3.62
CA ASP A 110 -17.98 7.92 3.35
C ASP A 110 -17.51 8.64 4.64
N ARG A 111 -18.37 8.73 5.66
CA ARG A 111 -17.97 9.26 6.97
C ARG A 111 -16.88 8.40 7.62
N VAL A 112 -17.09 7.09 7.67
CA VAL A 112 -16.16 6.13 8.31
C VAL A 112 -14.84 6.09 7.54
N GLU A 113 -14.90 6.08 6.20
CA GLU A 113 -13.72 6.12 5.34
C GLU A 113 -12.94 7.43 5.53
N GLY A 114 -13.61 8.59 5.48
CA GLY A 114 -12.97 9.89 5.70
C GLY A 114 -12.42 10.07 7.12
N GLU A 115 -13.08 9.49 8.12
CA GLU A 115 -12.57 9.45 9.50
C GLU A 115 -11.30 8.60 9.59
N ALA A 116 -11.32 7.39 9.04
CA ALA A 116 -10.18 6.47 9.07
C ALA A 116 -8.97 7.00 8.30
N ILE A 117 -9.16 7.44 7.04
CA ILE A 117 -8.10 8.05 6.20
C ILE A 117 -7.52 9.31 6.86
N GLY A 118 -8.35 10.03 7.61
CA GLY A 118 -8.01 11.29 8.24
C GLY A 118 -7.62 11.21 9.72
N PHE A 119 -7.60 10.02 10.34
CA PHE A 119 -7.40 9.89 11.79
C PHE A 119 -5.94 10.11 12.16
N ALA A 120 -5.64 11.06 13.04
CA ALA A 120 -4.27 11.40 13.45
C ALA A 120 -3.32 11.73 12.28
N TRP A 121 -3.84 12.37 11.23
CA TRP A 121 -3.09 12.77 10.03
C TRP A 121 -1.85 13.65 10.32
N ASP A 122 -1.82 14.32 11.47
CA ASP A 122 -0.72 15.15 11.97
C ASP A 122 0.39 14.34 12.65
N LYS A 123 0.12 13.07 12.96
CA LYS A 123 1.06 12.13 13.63
C LYS A 123 1.47 10.96 12.76
N VAL A 124 0.59 10.48 11.87
CA VAL A 124 0.85 9.32 11.01
C VAL A 124 1.69 9.74 9.80
N ASP A 125 2.78 9.00 9.56
CA ASP A 125 3.59 9.16 8.36
C ASP A 125 3.01 8.39 7.17
N ILE A 126 2.60 7.15 7.41
CA ILE A 126 2.15 6.20 6.37
C ILE A 126 0.84 5.54 6.81
N TYR A 127 -0.16 5.54 5.93
CA TYR A 127 -1.32 4.65 6.04
C TYR A 127 -1.16 3.49 5.08
N SER A 128 -1.51 2.28 5.54
CA SER A 128 -1.62 1.10 4.69
C SER A 128 -3.07 0.62 4.69
N ALA A 129 -3.62 0.40 3.51
CA ALA A 129 -4.99 -0.04 3.31
C ALA A 129 -5.09 -1.02 2.13
N SER A 130 -6.08 -1.90 2.19
CA SER A 130 -6.34 -2.90 1.15
C SER A 130 -7.83 -3.20 1.03
N TRP A 131 -8.62 -2.13 1.01
CA TRP A 131 -10.05 -2.13 0.82
C TRP A 131 -10.42 -1.15 -0.29
N GLY A 132 -11.62 -1.31 -0.83
CA GLY A 132 -12.14 -0.55 -1.96
C GLY A 132 -13.52 -1.08 -2.33
N PRO A 133 -13.99 -0.79 -3.55
CA PRO A 133 -15.19 -1.38 -4.10
C PRO A 133 -15.10 -2.91 -4.17
N ASN A 134 -16.21 -3.57 -4.50
CA ASN A 134 -16.18 -5.01 -4.72
C ASN A 134 -15.36 -5.36 -5.97
N ASP A 135 -14.40 -6.27 -5.80
CA ASP A 135 -13.54 -6.83 -6.86
C ASP A 135 -14.29 -7.84 -7.77
N ASP A 136 -15.45 -7.45 -8.29
CA ASP A 136 -16.40 -8.31 -9.02
C ASP A 136 -16.35 -8.17 -10.55
N GLY A 137 -15.48 -7.29 -11.06
CA GLY A 137 -15.34 -6.99 -12.48
C GLY A 137 -16.48 -6.17 -13.07
N LYS A 138 -17.32 -5.56 -12.23
CA LYS A 138 -18.54 -4.83 -12.64
C LYS A 138 -18.76 -3.53 -11.89
N THR A 139 -18.11 -3.35 -10.76
CA THR A 139 -18.27 -2.16 -9.91
C THR A 139 -17.35 -1.03 -10.38
N VAL A 140 -17.87 0.19 -10.43
CA VAL A 140 -17.07 1.41 -10.61
C VAL A 140 -17.46 2.36 -9.49
N GLU A 141 -16.55 2.57 -8.56
CA GLU A 141 -16.77 3.35 -7.35
C GLU A 141 -15.43 3.91 -6.85
N GLY A 142 -15.49 4.94 -6.01
CA GLY A 142 -14.30 5.56 -5.45
C GLY A 142 -14.65 6.31 -4.16
N PRO A 143 -13.67 7.02 -3.59
CA PRO A 143 -13.89 7.79 -2.37
C PRO A 143 -15.03 8.78 -2.54
N GLY A 144 -15.90 8.83 -1.52
CA GLY A 144 -16.88 9.89 -1.37
C GLY A 144 -16.23 11.25 -1.06
N ARG A 145 -17.06 12.24 -0.75
CA ARG A 145 -16.58 13.62 -0.55
C ARG A 145 -15.69 13.74 0.69
N LEU A 146 -16.04 13.06 1.78
CA LEU A 146 -15.29 13.12 3.03
C LEU A 146 -13.96 12.37 2.91
N ALA A 147 -13.96 11.18 2.31
CA ALA A 147 -12.74 10.42 2.01
C ALA A 147 -11.78 11.22 1.11
N ASN A 148 -12.27 11.85 0.05
CA ASN A 148 -11.44 12.71 -0.82
C ASN A 148 -10.82 13.89 -0.07
N HIS A 149 -11.60 14.60 0.75
CA HIS A 149 -11.05 15.69 1.57
C HIS A 149 -10.03 15.19 2.60
N ALA A 150 -10.19 13.98 3.13
CA ALA A 150 -9.23 13.39 4.05
C ALA A 150 -7.89 13.12 3.34
N PHE A 151 -7.92 12.53 2.13
CA PHE A 151 -6.71 12.37 1.31
C PHE A 151 -6.04 13.70 1.00
N GLU A 152 -6.80 14.68 0.51
CA GLU A 152 -6.28 16.02 0.19
C GLU A 152 -5.62 16.68 1.42
N ARG A 153 -6.28 16.61 2.59
CA ARG A 153 -5.73 17.12 3.83
C ARG A 153 -4.45 16.38 4.23
N GLY A 154 -4.42 15.07 4.12
CA GLY A 154 -3.25 14.25 4.43
C GLY A 154 -2.04 14.62 3.56
N VAL A 155 -2.20 14.63 2.24
CA VAL A 155 -1.09 14.94 1.31
C VAL A 155 -0.65 16.40 1.33
N THR A 156 -1.47 17.33 1.84
CA THR A 156 -1.14 18.76 1.90
C THR A 156 -0.64 19.23 3.27
N LYS A 157 -1.20 18.70 4.36
CA LYS A 157 -0.90 19.16 5.73
C LYS A 157 -0.15 18.12 6.56
N GLY A 158 -0.32 16.84 6.27
CA GLY A 158 0.33 15.75 6.99
C GLY A 158 1.85 15.87 6.96
N ARG A 159 2.49 15.30 7.98
CA ARG A 159 3.96 15.30 8.12
C ARG A 159 4.59 16.70 8.01
N GLY A 160 3.94 17.70 8.60
CA GLY A 160 4.39 19.10 8.57
C GLY A 160 4.39 19.72 7.17
N GLY A 161 3.43 19.35 6.33
CA GLY A 161 3.31 19.84 4.94
C GLY A 161 4.07 19.02 3.90
N LYS A 162 4.82 17.98 4.32
CA LYS A 162 5.46 17.02 3.39
C LYS A 162 4.44 16.07 2.75
N GLY A 163 3.28 15.93 3.38
CA GLY A 163 2.19 15.07 2.97
C GLY A 163 2.32 13.65 3.51
N THR A 164 1.25 13.17 4.11
CA THR A 164 1.04 11.77 4.46
C THR A 164 1.16 10.87 3.23
N ILE A 165 1.71 9.67 3.42
CA ILE A 165 1.81 8.67 2.36
C ILE A 165 0.71 7.63 2.55
N TYR A 166 -0.06 7.39 1.49
CA TYR A 166 -1.12 6.38 1.47
C TYR A 166 -0.69 5.22 0.58
N VAL A 167 -0.53 4.02 1.14
CA VAL A 167 -0.17 2.80 0.40
C VAL A 167 -1.41 1.93 0.28
N TRP A 168 -1.75 1.55 -0.95
CA TRP A 168 -3.00 0.86 -1.26
C TRP A 168 -2.75 -0.42 -2.04
N ALA A 169 -3.43 -1.50 -1.68
CA ALA A 169 -3.48 -2.68 -2.53
C ALA A 169 -4.29 -2.38 -3.81
N ASN A 170 -3.88 -2.94 -4.94
CA ASN A 170 -4.54 -2.68 -6.22
C ASN A 170 -5.72 -3.63 -6.55
N GLY A 171 -6.20 -4.44 -5.59
CA GLY A 171 -7.38 -5.30 -5.77
C GLY A 171 -7.07 -6.79 -6.05
N ASN A 172 -8.07 -7.66 -5.86
CA ASN A 172 -7.99 -9.12 -5.97
C ASN A 172 -8.97 -9.70 -7.02
N GLY A 173 -9.53 -8.86 -7.89
CA GLY A 173 -10.56 -9.18 -8.88
C GLY A 173 -10.08 -9.83 -10.18
N GLY A 174 -8.81 -10.25 -10.27
CA GLY A 174 -8.24 -10.85 -11.48
C GLY A 174 -9.03 -12.06 -12.01
N GLY A 175 -9.55 -12.90 -11.11
CA GLY A 175 -10.42 -14.02 -11.46
C GLY A 175 -11.77 -13.61 -12.08
N ASN A 176 -12.24 -12.41 -11.77
CA ASN A 176 -13.46 -11.79 -12.30
C ASN A 176 -13.19 -10.88 -13.50
N LYS A 177 -11.93 -10.79 -13.97
CA LYS A 177 -11.48 -9.88 -15.03
C LYS A 177 -11.66 -8.41 -14.68
N ASP A 178 -11.48 -8.08 -13.40
CA ASP A 178 -11.57 -6.70 -12.93
C ASP A 178 -10.39 -5.84 -13.40
N ASN A 179 -10.55 -4.52 -13.28
CA ASN A 179 -9.57 -3.52 -13.63
C ASN A 179 -9.52 -2.43 -12.57
N CYS A 180 -8.37 -2.30 -11.90
CA CYS A 180 -8.19 -1.36 -10.81
C CYS A 180 -8.25 0.14 -11.19
N ASN A 181 -8.42 0.50 -12.47
CA ASN A 181 -8.84 1.87 -12.81
C ASN A 181 -10.32 2.15 -12.47
N CYS A 182 -11.13 1.11 -12.25
CA CYS A 182 -12.52 1.20 -11.80
C CYS A 182 -12.65 1.40 -10.28
N ASP A 183 -11.57 1.19 -9.54
CA ASP A 183 -11.46 1.50 -8.12
C ASP A 183 -10.81 2.89 -7.93
N GLY A 184 -11.60 3.86 -7.50
CA GLY A 184 -11.17 5.23 -7.25
C GLY A 184 -10.20 5.42 -6.08
N TYR A 185 -10.03 4.41 -5.22
CA TYR A 185 -9.02 4.44 -4.14
C TYR A 185 -7.65 4.08 -4.69
N SER A 186 -7.50 2.91 -5.33
CA SER A 186 -6.24 2.49 -5.92
C SER A 186 -5.85 3.30 -7.17
N SER A 187 -6.82 3.89 -7.90
CA SER A 187 -6.52 4.78 -9.03
C SER A 187 -6.29 6.25 -8.68
N SER A 188 -6.42 6.62 -7.40
CA SER A 188 -6.16 7.98 -6.93
C SER A 188 -4.68 8.35 -7.05
N ILE A 189 -4.39 9.59 -7.47
CA ILE A 189 -3.02 10.12 -7.47
C ILE A 189 -2.44 10.24 -6.06
N TYR A 190 -3.29 10.28 -5.03
CA TYR A 190 -2.87 10.43 -3.63
C TYR A 190 -2.45 9.11 -2.99
N THR A 191 -2.74 7.98 -3.64
CA THR A 191 -2.35 6.65 -3.18
C THR A 191 -1.18 6.11 -3.99
N ILE A 192 -0.40 5.24 -3.35
CA ILE A 192 0.64 4.42 -3.96
C ILE A 192 0.02 3.05 -4.13
N SER A 193 -0.46 2.77 -5.33
CA SER A 193 -1.09 1.49 -5.68
C SER A 193 -0.05 0.39 -5.91
N ILE A 194 -0.16 -0.69 -5.16
CA ILE A 194 0.79 -1.80 -5.10
C ILE A 194 0.13 -3.10 -5.58
N GLY A 195 0.71 -3.65 -6.65
CA GLY A 195 0.38 -4.99 -7.17
C GLY A 195 1.14 -6.11 -6.47
N SER A 196 0.91 -7.34 -6.93
CA SER A 196 1.53 -8.55 -6.38
C SER A 196 2.35 -9.33 -7.41
N ALA A 197 3.44 -9.95 -6.94
CA ALA A 197 4.14 -11.02 -7.63
C ALA A 197 4.22 -12.26 -6.73
N SER A 198 4.20 -13.45 -7.30
CA SER A 198 4.45 -14.67 -6.55
C SER A 198 5.92 -14.86 -6.22
N GLN A 199 6.25 -15.86 -5.39
CA GLN A 199 7.64 -16.25 -5.10
C GLN A 199 8.50 -16.54 -6.34
N HIS A 200 7.89 -16.79 -7.49
CA HIS A 200 8.55 -17.08 -8.76
C HIS A 200 8.63 -15.85 -9.68
N GLY A 201 8.24 -14.67 -9.18
CA GLY A 201 8.15 -13.45 -9.98
C GLY A 201 7.05 -13.50 -11.03
N LEU A 202 6.00 -14.31 -10.82
CA LEU A 202 4.88 -14.46 -11.76
C LEU A 202 3.68 -13.62 -11.31
N PHE A 203 2.89 -13.15 -12.28
CA PHE A 203 1.64 -12.47 -12.00
C PHE A 203 0.63 -13.44 -11.36
N PRO A 204 0.08 -13.14 -10.17
CA PRO A 204 -0.85 -14.02 -9.49
C PRO A 204 -2.25 -13.98 -10.15
N TRP A 205 -3.01 -15.06 -9.98
CA TRP A 205 -4.34 -15.23 -10.58
C TRP A 205 -5.39 -14.21 -10.10
N TYR A 206 -5.20 -13.66 -8.90
CA TYR A 206 -6.09 -12.65 -8.31
C TYR A 206 -5.70 -11.22 -8.68
N GLY A 207 -4.49 -10.98 -9.19
CA GLY A 207 -4.02 -9.62 -9.43
C GLY A 207 -4.88 -8.89 -10.47
N GLU A 208 -5.18 -7.63 -10.21
CA GLU A 208 -5.83 -6.74 -11.18
C GLU A 208 -4.81 -6.00 -12.03
N ILE A 209 -5.24 -5.64 -13.25
CA ILE A 209 -4.41 -4.91 -14.21
C ILE A 209 -4.93 -3.49 -14.37
N CYS A 210 -4.06 -2.50 -14.25
CA CYS A 210 -4.42 -1.11 -14.50
C CYS A 210 -3.20 -0.21 -14.64
N SER A 211 -3.41 0.94 -15.27
CA SER A 211 -2.36 1.95 -15.46
C SER A 211 -1.99 2.71 -14.18
N SER A 212 -2.83 2.67 -13.14
CA SER A 212 -2.58 3.34 -11.86
C SER A 212 -1.61 2.59 -10.93
N THR A 213 -1.39 1.29 -11.14
CA THR A 213 -0.42 0.51 -10.36
C THR A 213 0.98 1.09 -10.51
N LEU A 214 1.61 1.51 -9.40
CA LEU A 214 2.92 2.15 -9.43
C LEU A 214 4.07 1.14 -9.38
N ALA A 215 3.95 0.13 -8.51
CA ALA A 215 4.96 -0.90 -8.31
C ALA A 215 4.35 -2.19 -7.74
N THR A 216 5.20 -3.17 -7.48
CA THR A 216 4.83 -4.51 -7.00
C THR A 216 5.62 -4.89 -5.76
N ALA A 217 5.00 -5.60 -4.84
CA ALA A 217 5.69 -6.38 -3.80
C ALA A 217 5.31 -7.86 -3.90
N TYR A 218 6.03 -8.72 -3.18
CA TYR A 218 5.71 -10.14 -3.15
C TYR A 218 4.42 -10.41 -2.36
N SER A 219 3.71 -11.44 -2.77
CA SER A 219 2.59 -12.01 -2.03
C SER A 219 2.48 -13.50 -2.39
N SER A 220 1.32 -14.10 -2.16
CA SER A 220 0.97 -15.44 -2.63
C SER A 220 0.93 -15.56 -4.15
N GLY A 221 0.80 -16.79 -4.65
CA GLY A 221 0.68 -17.05 -6.08
C GLY A 221 -0.14 -18.29 -6.39
N ALA A 222 0.45 -19.20 -7.16
CA ALA A 222 -0.15 -20.50 -7.43
C ALA A 222 -0.31 -21.31 -6.13
N TYR A 223 -1.16 -22.35 -6.15
CA TYR A 223 -1.51 -23.14 -4.96
C TYR A 223 -0.31 -23.71 -4.18
N LYS A 224 0.81 -24.00 -4.86
CA LYS A 224 2.04 -24.54 -4.26
C LYS A 224 3.08 -23.48 -3.90
N ASP A 225 2.81 -22.21 -4.22
CA ASP A 225 3.73 -21.12 -3.91
C ASP A 225 3.72 -20.84 -2.41
N GLN A 226 4.87 -20.41 -1.88
CA GLN A 226 4.92 -19.83 -0.56
C GLN A 226 4.04 -18.58 -0.51
N LYS A 227 3.54 -18.31 0.69
CA LYS A 227 2.68 -17.19 1.01
C LYS A 227 3.39 -16.33 2.05
N ILE A 228 2.70 -15.29 2.53
CA ILE A 228 3.30 -14.39 3.50
C ILE A 228 3.25 -14.97 4.92
N ALA A 229 4.39 -14.85 5.60
CA ALA A 229 4.59 -15.18 7.00
C ALA A 229 4.43 -13.92 7.86
N THR A 230 3.50 -13.93 8.81
CA THR A 230 3.20 -12.76 9.66
C THR A 230 2.48 -13.16 10.96
N THR A 231 2.20 -12.19 11.82
CA THR A 231 1.38 -12.32 13.03
C THR A 231 -0.08 -12.65 12.67
N ASP A 232 -0.80 -13.29 13.57
CA ASP A 232 -2.21 -13.61 13.40
C ASP A 232 -2.92 -13.49 14.76
N THR A 233 -4.24 -13.31 14.73
CA THR A 233 -5.03 -13.13 15.95
C THR A 233 -4.94 -14.33 16.90
N GLY A 234 -5.22 -14.09 18.17
CA GLY A 234 -5.05 -15.09 19.22
C GLY A 234 -3.59 -15.30 19.61
N ASP A 235 -2.77 -14.25 19.52
CA ASP A 235 -1.32 -14.28 19.72
C ASP A 235 -0.66 -15.41 18.91
N SER A 236 -0.98 -15.54 17.62
CA SER A 236 -0.53 -16.66 16.79
C SER A 236 0.26 -16.19 15.57
N CYS A 237 0.76 -17.12 14.78
CA CYS A 237 1.53 -16.82 13.57
C CYS A 237 0.89 -17.54 12.39
N THR A 238 0.88 -16.90 11.22
CA THR A 238 0.41 -17.51 9.99
C THR A 238 1.52 -17.55 8.95
N LEU A 239 1.49 -18.58 8.11
CA LEU A 239 2.29 -18.70 6.88
C LEU A 239 1.40 -18.69 5.65
N SER A 240 0.16 -18.19 5.80
CA SER A 240 -0.90 -18.33 4.81
C SER A 240 -1.60 -17.01 4.48
N HIS A 241 -1.00 -15.86 4.78
CA HIS A 241 -1.54 -14.58 4.35
C HIS A 241 -1.31 -14.39 2.84
N THR A 242 -2.32 -13.87 2.12
CA THR A 242 -2.44 -13.91 0.65
C THR A 242 -3.09 -12.65 0.10
N GLY A 243 -3.05 -12.48 -1.22
CA GLY A 243 -3.71 -11.37 -1.92
C GLY A 243 -2.85 -10.12 -2.04
N THR A 244 -3.30 -9.15 -2.82
CA THR A 244 -2.63 -7.82 -2.91
C THR A 244 -2.62 -7.09 -1.58
N SER A 245 -3.54 -7.45 -0.68
CA SER A 245 -3.57 -7.00 0.70
C SER A 245 -2.33 -7.35 1.52
N ALA A 246 -1.55 -8.36 1.13
CA ALA A 246 -0.25 -8.67 1.73
C ALA A 246 0.93 -7.99 1.01
N ALA A 247 0.72 -7.45 -0.19
CA ALA A 247 1.77 -6.71 -0.90
C ALA A 247 1.89 -5.26 -0.41
N ALA A 248 0.76 -4.59 -0.17
CA ALA A 248 0.73 -3.21 0.30
C ALA A 248 1.43 -2.98 1.67
N PRO A 249 1.28 -3.84 2.69
CA PRO A 249 1.98 -3.71 3.96
C PRO A 249 3.51 -3.84 3.81
N LEU A 250 3.99 -4.78 2.98
CA LEU A 250 5.42 -4.90 2.68
C LEU A 250 5.97 -3.62 2.04
N ALA A 251 5.23 -3.04 1.09
CA ALA A 251 5.58 -1.76 0.47
C ALA A 251 5.60 -0.61 1.49
N ALA A 252 4.61 -0.54 2.39
CA ALA A 252 4.57 0.45 3.47
C ALA A 252 5.80 0.34 4.39
N GLY A 253 6.22 -0.88 4.72
CA GLY A 253 7.46 -1.13 5.45
C GLY A 253 8.70 -0.63 4.72
N ILE A 254 8.84 -0.89 3.41
CA ILE A 254 9.98 -0.39 2.61
C ILE A 254 10.00 1.14 2.60
N ILE A 255 8.84 1.78 2.43
CA ILE A 255 8.73 3.24 2.44
C ILE A 255 9.14 3.80 3.81
N ALA A 256 8.79 3.13 4.91
CA ALA A 256 9.22 3.54 6.24
C ALA A 256 10.75 3.53 6.40
N LEU A 257 11.43 2.53 5.83
CA LEU A 257 12.90 2.51 5.81
C LEU A 257 13.47 3.74 5.07
N ALA A 258 12.82 4.14 3.97
CA ALA A 258 13.20 5.32 3.20
C ALA A 258 12.98 6.63 3.95
N LEU A 259 11.84 6.76 4.64
CA LEU A 259 11.53 7.94 5.43
C LEU A 259 12.46 8.08 6.63
N GLN A 260 12.90 6.97 7.23
CA GLN A 260 13.93 7.01 8.26
C GLN A 260 15.25 7.55 7.70
N ALA A 261 15.64 7.11 6.50
CA ALA A 261 16.87 7.55 5.84
C ALA A 261 16.81 9.02 5.39
N ASN A 262 15.65 9.47 4.91
CA ASN A 262 15.42 10.87 4.55
C ASN A 262 14.02 11.34 5.00
N PRO A 263 13.92 11.98 6.18
CA PRO A 263 12.64 12.44 6.71
C PRO A 263 12.06 13.64 5.96
N ASN A 264 12.80 14.23 4.99
CA ASN A 264 12.34 15.37 4.20
C ASN A 264 11.59 14.99 2.93
N LEU A 265 11.55 13.70 2.58
CA LEU A 265 10.78 13.23 1.42
C LEU A 265 9.30 13.62 1.56
N THR A 266 8.78 14.25 0.52
CA THR A 266 7.35 14.49 0.34
C THR A 266 6.63 13.23 -0.16
N TRP A 267 5.30 13.20 -0.07
CA TRP A 267 4.50 12.10 -0.62
C TRP A 267 4.77 11.85 -2.12
N ARG A 268 5.05 12.92 -2.89
CA ARG A 268 5.45 12.84 -4.30
C ARG A 268 6.87 12.36 -4.48
N ASP A 269 7.81 12.80 -3.65
CA ASP A 269 9.20 12.29 -3.71
C ASP A 269 9.24 10.77 -3.55
N VAL A 270 8.42 10.22 -2.65
CA VAL A 270 8.29 8.77 -2.48
C VAL A 270 7.76 8.10 -3.75
N GLN A 271 6.72 8.63 -4.38
CA GLN A 271 6.22 8.11 -5.67
C GLN A 271 7.31 8.14 -6.75
N HIS A 272 8.05 9.25 -6.87
CA HIS A 272 9.16 9.35 -7.82
C HIS A 272 10.27 8.34 -7.54
N LEU A 273 10.68 8.19 -6.28
CA LEU A 273 11.69 7.21 -5.88
C LEU A 273 11.26 5.79 -6.24
N ILE A 274 10.00 5.42 -6.02
CA ILE A 274 9.47 4.10 -6.39
C ILE A 274 9.60 3.87 -7.90
N VAL A 275 9.21 4.84 -8.73
CA VAL A 275 9.34 4.76 -10.20
C VAL A 275 10.80 4.55 -10.62
N TRP A 276 11.74 5.28 -10.02
CA TRP A 276 13.15 5.22 -10.42
C TRP A 276 13.91 3.99 -9.90
N THR A 277 13.42 3.36 -8.84
CA THR A 277 14.17 2.33 -8.10
C THR A 277 13.53 0.95 -8.13
N SER A 278 12.31 0.81 -8.67
CA SER A 278 11.68 -0.50 -8.87
C SER A 278 12.45 -1.33 -9.89
N ASP A 279 12.55 -2.63 -9.61
CA ASP A 279 13.36 -3.56 -10.39
C ASP A 279 12.49 -4.41 -11.33
N TYR A 280 12.80 -4.32 -12.62
CA TYR A 280 12.19 -5.12 -13.67
C TYR A 280 12.71 -6.56 -13.69
N ALA A 281 13.99 -6.77 -13.35
CA ALA A 281 14.68 -8.04 -13.62
C ALA A 281 14.02 -9.26 -12.93
N PRO A 282 13.54 -9.19 -11.68
CA PRO A 282 12.79 -10.28 -11.04
C PRO A 282 11.52 -10.71 -11.77
N LEU A 283 10.92 -9.81 -12.56
CA LEU A 283 9.61 -9.97 -13.18
C LEU A 283 9.69 -10.06 -14.72
N SER A 284 10.90 -10.14 -15.28
CA SER A 284 11.17 -10.01 -16.70
C SER A 284 10.57 -11.11 -17.57
N ASN A 285 10.26 -12.27 -16.97
CA ASN A 285 9.72 -13.43 -17.69
C ASN A 285 8.20 -13.32 -17.97
N ASN A 286 7.54 -12.31 -17.41
CA ASN A 286 6.15 -12.02 -17.74
C ASN A 286 6.10 -11.29 -19.11
N PRO A 287 5.07 -11.50 -19.94
CA PRO A 287 4.91 -10.77 -21.20
C PRO A 287 4.59 -9.28 -20.93
N GLY A 288 4.24 -8.47 -21.94
CA GLY A 288 3.53 -7.19 -21.76
C GLY A 288 4.35 -5.96 -21.31
N TRP A 289 5.61 -6.13 -20.93
CA TRP A 289 6.52 -5.02 -20.62
C TRP A 289 6.72 -4.07 -21.81
N GLN A 290 6.62 -2.78 -21.54
CA GLN A 290 6.84 -1.70 -22.50
C GLN A 290 7.93 -0.76 -22.00
N ILE A 291 8.57 -0.03 -22.91
CA ILE A 291 9.51 1.04 -22.58
C ILE A 291 8.80 2.36 -22.87
N ASN A 292 8.69 3.23 -21.88
CA ASN A 292 8.04 4.53 -22.03
C ASN A 292 8.97 5.58 -22.67
N GLY A 293 8.47 6.81 -22.86
CA GLY A 293 9.20 7.88 -23.54
C GLY A 293 10.51 8.34 -22.88
N VAL A 294 10.78 7.94 -21.63
CA VAL A 294 12.02 8.26 -20.90
C VAL A 294 12.91 7.03 -20.67
N GLY A 295 12.60 5.91 -21.32
CA GLY A 295 13.41 4.69 -21.26
C GLY A 295 13.13 3.77 -20.07
N LEU A 296 12.12 4.06 -19.25
CA LEU A 296 11.73 3.22 -18.12
C LEU A 296 10.82 2.08 -18.58
N ARG A 297 11.03 0.89 -17.99
CA ARG A 297 10.16 -0.27 -18.22
C ARG A 297 8.92 -0.19 -17.35
N PHE A 298 7.77 -0.51 -17.94
CA PHE A 298 6.47 -0.49 -17.28
C PHE A 298 5.59 -1.64 -17.80
N ASP A 299 4.79 -2.22 -16.91
CA ASP A 299 3.73 -3.19 -17.24
C ASP A 299 2.50 -2.90 -16.38
N ILE A 300 1.31 -2.89 -16.97
CA ILE A 300 0.04 -2.63 -16.27
C ILE A 300 -0.31 -3.65 -15.17
N ARG A 301 0.40 -4.78 -15.09
CA ARG A 301 0.32 -5.75 -13.99
C ARG A 301 1.24 -5.43 -12.83
N PHE A 302 2.39 -4.81 -13.12
CA PHE A 302 3.50 -4.70 -12.18
C PHE A 302 3.95 -3.27 -11.89
N GLY A 303 3.35 -2.28 -12.55
CA GLY A 303 3.84 -0.91 -12.55
C GLY A 303 5.25 -0.83 -13.14
N PHE A 304 6.13 -0.12 -12.44
CA PHE A 304 7.54 0.00 -12.81
C PHE A 304 8.41 -1.19 -12.36
N GLY A 305 7.84 -2.18 -11.68
CA GLY A 305 8.54 -3.40 -11.25
C GLY A 305 8.42 -3.70 -9.78
N LEU A 306 9.26 -4.63 -9.32
CA LEU A 306 9.33 -5.04 -7.93
C LEU A 306 10.02 -3.98 -7.08
N MET A 307 9.45 -3.61 -5.94
CA MET A 307 10.10 -2.70 -5.01
C MET A 307 11.42 -3.26 -4.49
N ASN A 308 12.48 -2.45 -4.54
CA ASN A 308 13.82 -2.79 -4.08
C ASN A 308 14.21 -1.85 -2.94
N ALA A 309 14.20 -2.36 -1.70
CA ALA A 309 14.41 -1.53 -0.52
C ALA A 309 15.79 -0.85 -0.50
N ALA A 310 16.86 -1.58 -0.86
CA ALA A 310 18.20 -1.00 -0.89
C ALA A 310 18.33 0.10 -1.95
N ALA A 311 17.79 -0.10 -3.15
CA ALA A 311 17.84 0.92 -4.20
C ALA A 311 17.05 2.17 -3.79
N LEU A 312 15.86 1.98 -3.23
CA LEU A 312 14.99 3.05 -2.77
C LEU A 312 15.64 3.86 -1.65
N VAL A 313 16.15 3.20 -0.60
CA VAL A 313 16.82 3.86 0.54
C VAL A 313 18.12 4.55 0.13
N THR A 314 18.94 3.90 -0.70
CA THR A 314 20.21 4.49 -1.17
C THR A 314 19.98 5.75 -1.99
N THR A 315 18.94 5.74 -2.85
CA THR A 315 18.59 6.90 -3.67
C THR A 315 17.96 8.01 -2.82
N ALA A 316 17.16 7.65 -1.81
CA ALA A 316 16.55 8.60 -0.87
C ALA A 316 17.57 9.47 -0.12
N LEU A 317 18.74 8.93 0.25
CA LEU A 317 19.77 9.65 1.00
C LEU A 317 20.27 10.92 0.32
N ASN A 318 20.31 10.94 -1.02
CA ASN A 318 20.77 12.07 -1.82
C ASN A 318 19.65 12.65 -2.70
N TRP A 319 18.38 12.35 -2.38
CA TRP A 319 17.25 12.81 -3.18
C TRP A 319 17.05 14.33 -3.01
N THR A 320 16.89 15.02 -4.14
CA THR A 320 16.49 16.42 -4.16
C THR A 320 14.98 16.48 -4.37
N THR A 321 14.27 17.13 -3.45
CA THR A 321 12.80 17.26 -3.50
C THR A 321 12.33 17.83 -4.83
N VAL A 322 11.30 17.20 -5.41
CA VAL A 322 10.72 17.64 -6.67
C VAL A 322 10.02 19.01 -6.53
N PRO A 323 9.91 19.81 -7.60
CA PRO A 323 9.17 21.07 -7.58
C PRO A 323 7.70 20.88 -7.17
N GLU A 324 7.04 21.97 -6.76
CA GLU A 324 5.61 21.97 -6.42
C GLU A 324 4.74 21.37 -7.54
N LYS A 325 3.68 20.66 -7.14
CA LYS A 325 2.73 20.05 -8.08
C LYS A 325 1.99 21.16 -8.82
N PHE A 326 2.08 21.19 -10.15
CA PHE A 326 1.19 21.99 -10.98
C PHE A 326 0.16 21.10 -11.70
N THR A 327 -0.99 21.66 -12.04
CA THR A 327 -2.03 20.97 -12.80
C THR A 327 -2.38 21.78 -14.03
N CYS A 328 -2.23 21.18 -15.21
CA CYS A 328 -2.69 21.75 -16.48
C CYS A 328 -4.03 21.10 -16.82
N GLN A 329 -5.10 21.90 -16.89
CA GLN A 329 -6.43 21.45 -17.29
C GLN A 329 -6.66 21.82 -18.75
N ILE A 330 -6.97 20.81 -19.58
CA ILE A 330 -7.31 21.00 -20.98
C ILE A 330 -8.80 20.75 -21.11
N GLU A 331 -9.57 21.80 -21.35
CA GLU A 331 -11.00 21.70 -21.64
C GLU A 331 -11.16 21.14 -23.07
N THR A 332 -11.57 19.88 -23.17
CA THR A 332 -11.90 19.26 -24.45
C THR A 332 -13.32 19.65 -24.85
N VAL A 333 -13.44 20.48 -25.89
CA VAL A 333 -14.74 20.77 -26.51
C VAL A 333 -15.13 19.58 -27.40
N VAL A 334 -16.19 18.85 -27.04
CA VAL A 334 -16.74 17.77 -27.86
C VAL A 334 -17.74 18.35 -28.84
N TYR A 335 -17.47 18.22 -30.14
CA TYR A 335 -18.42 18.55 -31.19
C TYR A 335 -19.24 17.31 -31.53
N VAL A 336 -20.54 17.37 -31.32
CA VAL A 336 -21.45 16.37 -31.90
C VAL A 336 -21.85 16.87 -33.27
N CYS A 337 -21.31 16.23 -34.30
CA CYS A 337 -21.63 16.54 -35.69
C CYS A 337 -22.63 15.51 -36.23
N ASN A 338 -23.82 15.98 -36.59
CA ASN A 338 -24.72 15.27 -37.50
C ASN A 338 -24.49 15.80 -38.93
N PRO A 339 -24.87 15.04 -39.99
CA PRO A 339 -24.71 15.50 -41.36
C PRO A 339 -25.36 16.89 -41.55
N GLY A 340 -24.51 17.91 -41.71
CA GLY A 340 -24.91 19.31 -41.96
C GLY A 340 -24.96 20.26 -40.74
N ARG A 341 -24.76 19.81 -39.49
CA ARG A 341 -24.64 20.70 -38.32
C ARG A 341 -23.74 20.10 -37.23
N CYS A 342 -22.75 20.88 -36.79
CA CYS A 342 -22.01 20.61 -35.56
C CYS A 342 -22.53 21.52 -34.45
N LEU A 343 -22.94 20.94 -33.33
CA LEU A 343 -23.31 21.66 -32.11
C LEU A 343 -22.15 21.58 -31.12
N LEU A 344 -21.81 22.72 -30.51
CA LEU A 344 -20.87 22.81 -29.42
C LEU A 344 -21.56 22.26 -28.16
N LEU A 345 -21.04 21.18 -27.59
CA LEU A 345 -21.42 20.74 -26.25
C LEU A 345 -20.29 21.11 -25.29
N TYR A 346 -20.58 22.02 -24.37
CA TYR A 346 -19.78 22.15 -23.15
C TYR A 346 -20.17 20.96 -22.26
N ILE A 347 -19.23 20.05 -22.02
CA ILE A 347 -19.38 18.98 -21.02
C ILE A 347 -18.52 19.35 -19.83
#